data_AF-A0A357ZCF0-F1
#
_entry.id   AF-A0A357ZCF0-F1
#
_cell.length_a   1.000
_cell.length_b   1.000
_cell.length_c   1.000
_cell.angle_alpha   90.00
_cell.angle_beta   90.00
_cell.angle_gamma   90.00
#
_symmetry.space_group_name_H-M   'P 1'
#
loop_
_entity.id
_entity.type
_entity.pdbx_description
1 polymer ?
#
loop_
_entity_poly.entity_id
_entity_poly.type
_entity_poly.pdbx_seq_one_letter_code
_entity_poly.pdbx_strand_id
1 'polypeptide(L)'
;VKPGQTMEGGQFLTLDGKLTGLLVDNAVSVVDKIMPPVTKEDYKNWLISAQQNCFATGLTTITDCGLSPADIDQVDALQKSNDLKMRLYVMLSDKPESYS
;
A
#
# COMPACT_ATOMS: atom_id res chain seq x y z
N VAL A 1 -13.91 -12.47 -13.91
CA VAL A 1 -13.62 -13.76 -13.24
C VAL A 1 -14.82 -14.69 -13.41
N LYS A 2 -14.61 -15.96 -13.76
CA LYS A 2 -15.68 -16.97 -13.90
C LYS A 2 -15.30 -18.28 -13.17
N PRO A 3 -16.27 -19.08 -12.69
CA PRO A 3 -15.98 -20.42 -12.17
C PRO A 3 -15.20 -21.27 -13.20
N GLY A 4 -14.17 -21.99 -12.74
CA GLY A 4 -13.32 -22.81 -13.61
C GLY A 4 -12.31 -22.03 -14.46
N GLN A 5 -12.25 -20.70 -14.32
CA GLN A 5 -11.20 -19.89 -14.96
C GLN A 5 -9.83 -20.29 -14.39
N THR A 6 -8.88 -20.59 -15.26
CA THR A 6 -7.49 -20.88 -14.92
C THR A 6 -6.61 -19.68 -15.21
N MET A 7 -5.48 -19.61 -14.50
CA MET A 7 -4.44 -18.63 -14.70
C MET A 7 -3.14 -19.21 -14.14
N GLU A 8 -2.03 -18.91 -14.80
CA GLU A 8 -0.73 -19.44 -14.40
C GLU A 8 -0.30 -18.83 -13.05
N GLY A 9 0.16 -19.69 -12.14
CA GLY A 9 0.64 -19.28 -10.82
C GLY A 9 -0.41 -18.62 -9.94
N GLY A 10 -1.70 -18.90 -10.12
CA GLY A 10 -2.72 -18.47 -9.18
C GLY A 10 -4.08 -19.12 -9.41
N GLN A 11 -4.97 -18.99 -8.42
CA GLN A 11 -6.20 -19.76 -8.37
C GLN A 11 -7.41 -18.91 -7.95
N PHE A 12 -8.52 -19.12 -8.64
CA PHE A 12 -9.85 -18.69 -8.21
C PHE A 12 -10.54 -19.90 -7.56
N LEU A 13 -10.72 -19.91 -6.25
CA LEU A 13 -11.29 -21.08 -5.59
C LEU A 13 -12.80 -21.17 -5.88
N THR A 14 -13.23 -22.36 -6.33
CA THR A 14 -14.64 -22.69 -6.57
C THR A 14 -15.11 -23.81 -5.67
N LEU A 15 -16.33 -23.69 -5.17
CA LEU A 15 -17.03 -24.74 -4.43
C LEU A 15 -18.41 -24.94 -5.08
N ASP A 16 -18.76 -26.19 -5.38
CA ASP A 16 -20.02 -26.56 -6.04
C ASP A 16 -20.34 -25.75 -7.32
N GLY A 17 -19.31 -25.52 -8.14
CA GLY A 17 -19.42 -24.75 -9.39
C GLY A 17 -19.58 -23.24 -9.21
N LYS A 18 -19.48 -22.71 -7.99
CA LYS A 18 -19.57 -21.28 -7.67
C LYS A 18 -18.25 -20.71 -7.20
N LEU A 19 -17.97 -19.44 -7.51
CA LEU A 19 -16.82 -18.73 -6.95
C LEU A 19 -17.01 -18.50 -5.46
N THR A 20 -15.97 -18.77 -4.67
CA THR A 20 -15.99 -18.55 -3.21
C THR A 20 -15.62 -17.11 -2.83
N GLY A 21 -15.00 -16.37 -3.75
CA GLY A 21 -14.39 -15.06 -3.49
C GLY A 21 -12.93 -15.14 -3.02
N LEU A 22 -12.36 -16.34 -2.81
CA LEU A 22 -10.96 -16.51 -2.47
C LEU A 22 -10.08 -16.49 -3.73
N LEU A 23 -9.08 -15.61 -3.71
CA LEU A 23 -8.06 -15.43 -4.74
C LEU A 23 -6.71 -15.81 -4.15
N VAL A 24 -5.96 -16.66 -4.87
CA VAL A 24 -4.63 -17.13 -4.42
C VAL A 24 -3.57 -16.73 -5.46
N ASP A 25 -2.43 -16.27 -4.95
CA ASP A 25 -1.24 -15.85 -5.70
C ASP A 25 -1.58 -14.84 -6.81
N ASN A 26 -1.24 -15.15 -8.08
CA ASN A 26 -1.44 -14.24 -9.20
C ASN A 26 -2.92 -13.83 -9.41
N ALA A 27 -3.88 -14.54 -8.79
CA ALA A 27 -5.31 -14.27 -8.97
C ALA A 27 -5.71 -12.93 -8.35
N VAL A 28 -4.93 -12.48 -7.35
CA VAL A 28 -5.11 -11.19 -6.69
C VAL A 28 -4.92 -10.04 -7.69
N SER A 29 -4.04 -10.20 -8.68
CA SER A 29 -3.75 -9.17 -9.70
C SER A 29 -4.97 -8.75 -10.54
N VAL A 30 -6.02 -9.57 -10.58
CA VAL A 30 -7.27 -9.20 -11.26
C VAL A 30 -8.02 -8.11 -10.51
N VAL A 31 -7.95 -8.11 -9.18
CA VAL A 31 -8.55 -7.05 -8.35
C VAL A 31 -7.74 -5.77 -8.49
N ASP A 32 -6.41 -5.86 -8.50
CA ASP A 32 -5.53 -4.70 -8.64
C ASP A 32 -5.83 -3.87 -9.90
N LYS A 33 -6.24 -4.53 -10.99
CA LYS A 33 -6.61 -3.87 -12.25
C LYS A 33 -7.91 -3.06 -12.21
N ILE A 34 -8.78 -3.35 -11.25
CA ILE A 34 -10.11 -2.73 -11.13
C ILE A 34 -10.13 -1.77 -9.93
N MET A 35 -9.12 -1.86 -9.05
CA MET A 35 -9.01 -1.00 -7.90
C MET A 35 -8.90 0.47 -8.34
N PRO A 36 -9.71 1.37 -7.76
CA PRO A 36 -9.58 2.78 -8.07
C PRO A 36 -8.17 3.28 -7.68
N PRO A 37 -7.63 4.28 -8.40
CA PRO A 37 -6.35 4.85 -8.04
C PRO A 37 -6.42 5.49 -6.65
N VAL A 38 -5.36 5.30 -5.86
CA VAL A 38 -5.24 5.90 -4.54
C VAL A 38 -5.24 7.42 -4.68
N THR A 39 -6.10 8.10 -3.94
CA THR A 39 -6.12 9.57 -3.90
C THR A 39 -5.14 10.10 -2.87
N LYS A 40 -4.76 11.38 -3.00
CA LYS A 40 -3.94 12.06 -1.98
C LYS A 40 -4.60 12.06 -0.59
N GLU A 41 -5.92 12.11 -0.55
CA GLU A 41 -6.69 12.10 0.69
C GLU A 41 -6.68 10.71 1.34
N ASP A 42 -6.78 9.63 0.54
CA ASP A 42 -6.64 8.26 1.05
C ASP A 42 -5.26 8.07 1.69
N TYR A 43 -4.20 8.48 0.98
CA TYR A 43 -2.82 8.36 1.46
C TYR A 43 -2.60 9.14 2.77
N LYS A 44 -3.10 10.38 2.84
CA LYS A 44 -3.11 11.19 4.06
C LYS A 44 -3.81 10.46 5.21
N ASN A 45 -5.01 9.95 4.99
CA ASN A 45 -5.79 9.27 6.03
C ASN A 45 -5.13 7.97 6.51
N TRP A 46 -4.46 7.24 5.63
CA TRP A 46 -3.69 6.05 5.99
C TRP A 46 -2.51 6.40 6.90
N LEU A 47 -1.70 7.40 6.53
CA LEU A 47 -0.55 7.81 7.35
C LEU A 47 -1.00 8.40 8.70
N ILE A 48 -2.12 9.14 8.73
CA ILE A 48 -2.69 9.66 9.99
C ILE A 48 -3.14 8.52 10.89
N SER A 49 -3.82 7.51 10.33
CA SER A 49 -4.25 6.34 11.09
C SER A 49 -3.04 5.53 11.61
N ALA A 50 -2.02 5.36 10.77
CA ALA A 50 -0.80 4.64 11.14
C ALA A 50 -0.04 5.34 12.28
N GLN A 51 0.17 6.66 12.22
CA GLN A 51 0.85 7.38 13.30
C GLN A 51 0.08 7.30 14.62
N GLN A 52 -1.27 7.32 14.60
CA GLN A 52 -2.09 7.18 15.81
C GLN A 52 -1.87 5.82 16.47
N ASN A 53 -1.85 4.74 15.68
CA ASN A 53 -1.58 3.40 16.18
C ASN A 53 -0.18 3.29 16.80
N CYS A 54 0.82 3.90 16.17
CA CYS A 54 2.17 3.94 16.71
C CYS A 54 2.24 4.75 18.01
N PHE A 55 1.65 5.94 18.06
CA PHE A 55 1.64 6.76 19.28
C PHE A 55 0.90 6.09 20.43
N ALA A 56 -0.19 5.37 20.16
CA ALA A 56 -0.93 4.60 21.16
C ALA A 56 -0.06 3.54 21.85
N THR A 57 1.03 3.11 21.21
CA THR A 57 2.00 2.14 21.74
C THR A 57 3.31 2.78 22.20
N GLY A 58 3.41 4.12 22.17
CA GLY A 58 4.63 4.86 22.52
C GLY A 58 5.70 4.90 21.43
N LEU A 59 5.43 4.35 20.25
CA LEU A 59 6.33 4.47 19.10
C LEU A 59 6.23 5.87 18.50
N THR A 60 7.35 6.59 18.52
CA THR A 60 7.39 7.99 18.08
C THR A 60 8.34 8.23 16.91
N THR A 61 9.02 7.20 16.41
CA THR A 61 9.91 7.27 15.24
C THR A 61 9.91 5.93 14.52
N ILE A 62 9.90 5.97 13.19
CA ILE A 62 10.00 4.80 12.31
C ILE A 62 11.15 5.04 11.32
N THR A 63 11.91 3.99 11.06
CA THR A 63 12.81 3.93 9.90
C THR A 63 12.08 3.21 8.79
N ASP A 64 11.86 3.88 7.67
CA ASP A 64 11.14 3.32 6.52
C ASP A 64 12.06 3.25 5.30
N CYS A 65 12.20 2.06 4.72
CA CYS A 65 13.21 1.77 3.72
C CYS A 65 12.56 1.43 2.38
N GLY A 66 13.05 2.04 1.30
CA GLY A 66 12.63 1.72 -0.05
C GLY A 66 11.51 2.62 -0.58
N LEU A 67 11.38 3.84 -0.07
CA LEU A 67 10.40 4.80 -0.55
C LEU A 67 10.84 5.40 -1.88
N SER A 68 9.88 5.65 -2.77
CA SER A 68 10.14 6.42 -3.98
C SER A 68 10.25 7.92 -3.66
N PRO A 69 10.89 8.73 -4.52
CA PRO A 69 10.91 10.19 -4.36
C PRO A 69 9.50 10.79 -4.23
N ALA A 70 8.53 10.28 -4.99
CA ALA A 70 7.16 10.76 -4.95
C ALA A 70 6.46 10.48 -3.60
N ASP A 71 6.76 9.34 -2.96
CA ASP A 71 6.24 9.04 -1.62
C ASP A 71 6.87 9.97 -0.58
N ILE A 72 8.18 10.24 -0.70
CA ILE A 72 8.90 11.17 0.17
C ILE A 72 8.31 12.58 0.07
N ASP A 73 8.03 13.06 -1.14
CA ASP A 73 7.40 14.37 -1.35
C ASP A 73 6.03 14.47 -0.68
N GLN A 74 5.23 13.40 -0.71
CA GLN A 74 3.94 13.36 -0.02
C GLN A 74 4.08 13.36 1.50
N VAL A 75 5.01 12.56 2.03
CA VAL A 75 5.34 12.53 3.46
C VAL A 75 5.82 13.90 3.94
N ASP A 76 6.75 14.51 3.22
CA ASP A 76 7.31 15.84 3.53
C ASP A 76 6.22 16.93 3.49
N ALA A 77 5.35 16.91 2.49
CA ALA A 77 4.22 17.84 2.41
C ALA A 77 3.29 17.71 3.63
N LEU A 78 2.97 16.49 4.06
CA LEU A 78 2.13 16.24 5.24
C LEU A 78 2.81 16.60 6.56
N GLN A 79 4.13 16.46 6.65
CA GLN A 79 4.90 16.94 7.80
C GLN A 79 4.94 18.47 7.85
N LYS A 80 5.14 19.14 6.70
CA LYS A 80 5.12 20.60 6.58
C LYS A 80 3.75 21.20 6.88
N SER A 81 2.66 20.52 6.52
CA SER A 81 1.29 20.92 6.90
C SER A 81 0.94 20.59 8.36
N ASN A 82 1.83 19.91 9.10
CA ASN A 82 1.63 19.44 10.47
C ASN A 82 0.50 18.39 10.63
N ASP A 83 0.06 17.79 9.52
CA ASP A 83 -0.90 16.68 9.51
C ASP A 83 -0.23 15.38 9.98
N LEU A 84 0.99 15.11 9.51
CA LEU A 84 1.80 13.97 9.91
C LEU A 84 2.86 14.40 10.93
N LYS A 85 2.77 13.89 12.16
CA LYS A 85 3.67 14.24 13.28
C LYS A 85 4.68 13.15 13.60
N MET A 86 4.49 11.95 13.03
CA MET A 86 5.44 10.85 13.17
C MET A 86 6.79 11.28 12.61
N ARG A 87 7.86 11.02 13.38
CA ARG A 87 9.23 11.20 12.87
C ARG A 87 9.59 10.02 12.01
N LEU A 88 10.06 10.29 10.80
CA LEU A 88 10.42 9.28 9.83
C LEU A 88 11.88 9.46 9.45
N TYR A 89 12.66 8.39 9.55
CA TYR A 89 13.97 8.29 8.91
C TYR A 89 13.80 7.45 7.64
N VAL A 90 13.80 8.10 6.48
CA VAL A 90 13.45 7.45 5.22
C VAL A 90 14.69 7.14 4.40
N MET A 91 14.76 5.92 3.85
CA MET A 91 15.76 5.53 2.86
C MET A 91 15.11 5.37 1.49
N LEU A 92 15.71 5.97 0.46
CA LEU A 92 15.26 5.87 -0.92
C LEU A 92 15.32 4.45 -1.46
N SER A 93 14.41 4.12 -2.38
CA SER A 93 14.43 2.87 -3.12
C SER A 93 15.64 2.78 -4.06
N ASP A 94 16.13 1.56 -4.30
CA ASP A 94 17.11 1.29 -5.35
C ASP A 94 16.41 1.16 -6.70
N LYS A 95 16.00 2.31 -7.27
CA LYS A 95 15.37 2.39 -8.60
C LYS A 95 15.90 3.61 -9.35
N PRO A 96 15.94 3.59 -10.70
CA PRO A 96 16.45 4.70 -11.52
C PRO A 96 15.92 6.08 -11.12
N GLU A 97 14.64 6.17 -10.74
CA GLU A 97 13.99 7.42 -10.34
C GLU A 97 14.55 8.01 -9.04
N SER A 98 15.24 7.20 -8.22
CA SER A 98 15.81 7.64 -6.93
C SER A 98 17.22 8.25 -7.06
N TYR A 99 17.83 8.16 -8.24
CA TYR A 99 19.20 8.62 -8.51
C TYR A 99 19.28 9.91 -9.32
N SER A 100 18.13 10.41 -9.78
CA SER A 100 17.99 11.61 -10.62
C SER A 100 17.42 12.77 -9.83
#